data_AF-A0A966NP50-F1
#
_entry.id   AF-A0A966NP50-F1
#
_cell.length_a   1.000
_cell.length_b   1.000
_cell.length_c   1.000
_cell.angle_alpha   90.00
_cell.angle_beta   90.00
_cell.angle_gamma   90.00
#
_symmetry.space_group_name_H-M   'P 1'
#
loop_
_entity.id
_entity.type
_entity.pdbx_description
1 polymer ?
#
loop_
_entity_poly.entity_id
_entity_poly.type
_entity_poly.pdbx_seq_one_letter_code
_entity_poly.pdbx_strand_id
1 'polypeptide(L)'
;MFSFPTFARPLLAFLLFTYLLPTPAFAAGRTNQSATNTVLNGKGAPSAKIGINGDFYIDVLTFNMYGPKANNRWPTPTSLKGPAGVNGSDGKQGDKGSSVT
;
A
#
# COMPACT_ATOMS: atom_id res chain seq x y z
N MET A 1 10.13 -21.97 77.09
CA MET A 1 11.25 -21.73 76.17
C MET A 1 10.70 -21.86 74.76
N PHE A 2 10.39 -20.75 74.08
CA PHE A 2 9.93 -20.76 72.69
C PHE A 2 11.12 -20.46 71.79
N SER A 3 11.55 -21.46 71.01
CA SER A 3 12.63 -21.35 70.03
C SER A 3 12.02 -21.02 68.66
N PHE A 4 12.37 -19.87 68.10
CA PHE A 4 12.05 -19.53 66.71
C PHE A 4 13.31 -19.70 65.86
N PRO A 5 13.35 -20.61 64.88
CA PRO A 5 14.41 -20.57 63.88
C PRO A 5 14.05 -19.51 62.82
N THR A 6 14.73 -18.38 62.89
CA THR A 6 14.93 -17.45 61.76
C THR A 6 15.71 -18.16 60.66
N PHE A 7 15.05 -18.61 59.60
CA PHE A 7 15.71 -18.90 58.34
C PHE A 7 15.57 -17.70 57.41
N ALA A 8 16.68 -16.96 57.34
CA ALA A 8 16.89 -15.85 56.45
C ALA A 8 16.84 -16.31 54.98
N ARG A 9 16.01 -15.62 54.20
CA ARG A 9 16.27 -15.09 52.85
C ARG A 9 16.98 -16.01 51.83
N PRO A 10 16.24 -16.62 50.89
CA PRO A 10 16.77 -16.91 49.56
C PRO A 10 16.47 -15.75 48.60
N LEU A 11 16.73 -14.50 48.99
CA LEU A 11 16.50 -13.34 48.10
C LEU A 11 17.59 -13.27 47.00
N LEU A 12 18.76 -13.86 47.23
CA LEU A 12 19.89 -13.78 46.32
C LEU A 12 19.80 -14.78 45.14
N ALA A 13 19.10 -15.91 45.31
CA ALA A 13 18.90 -16.88 44.24
C ALA A 13 17.85 -16.42 43.21
N PHE A 14 16.81 -15.70 43.65
CA PHE A 14 15.82 -15.09 42.75
C PHE A 14 16.39 -13.88 42.00
N LEU A 15 17.38 -13.20 42.59
CA LEU A 15 18.07 -12.08 41.95
C LEU A 15 18.96 -12.55 40.78
N LEU A 16 19.51 -13.77 40.80
CA LEU A 16 20.34 -14.28 39.69
C LEU A 16 19.52 -14.88 38.53
N PHE A 17 18.31 -15.40 38.81
CA PHE A 17 17.48 -16.09 37.82
C PHE A 17 16.87 -15.16 36.75
N THR A 18 16.65 -13.87 37.07
CA THR A 18 16.15 -12.90 36.08
C THR A 18 17.22 -12.41 35.10
N TYR A 19 18.52 -12.67 35.37
CA TYR A 19 19.63 -12.23 34.52
C TYR A 19 20.08 -13.27 33.46
N LEU A 20 19.38 -14.40 33.33
CA LEU A 20 19.70 -15.47 32.38
C LEU A 20 18.67 -15.64 31.25
N LEU A 21 17.59 -14.84 31.22
CA LEU A 21 16.69 -14.84 30.08
C LEU A 21 17.34 -14.06 28.93
N PRO A 22 17.48 -14.64 27.73
CA PRO A 22 17.87 -13.86 26.57
C PRO A 22 16.84 -12.75 26.37
N THR A 23 17.27 -11.49 26.43
CA THR A 23 16.45 -10.35 25.96
C THR A 23 15.98 -10.66 24.54
N PRO A 24 14.74 -10.32 24.15
CA PRO A 24 14.36 -10.43 22.74
C PRO A 24 15.33 -9.57 21.94
N ALA A 25 16.18 -10.20 21.12
CA ALA A 25 16.99 -9.49 20.17
C ALA A 25 16.03 -8.94 19.10
N PHE A 26 15.76 -7.63 19.14
CA PHE A 26 15.17 -6.96 17.99
C PHE A 26 16.25 -6.97 16.90
N ALA A 27 16.16 -7.97 16.01
CA ALA A 27 17.05 -8.03 14.86
C ALA A 27 16.95 -6.71 14.08
N ALA A 28 18.06 -5.99 13.94
CA ALA A 28 18.16 -4.89 13.00
C ALA A 28 18.19 -5.48 11.58
N GLY A 29 17.02 -5.75 11.01
CA GLY A 29 16.85 -6.33 9.69
C GLY A 29 15.49 -5.98 9.10
N ARG A 30 15.32 -6.16 7.78
CA ARG A 30 14.00 -6.04 7.15
C ARG A 30 13.10 -7.11 7.77
N THR A 31 12.05 -6.68 8.46
CA THR A 31 10.99 -7.59 8.91
C THR A 31 10.26 -8.10 7.67
N ASN A 32 9.89 -9.38 7.63
CA ASN A 32 9.04 -9.96 6.57
C ASN A 32 7.58 -9.44 6.64
N GLN A 33 7.37 -8.27 7.22
CA GLN A 33 6.08 -7.68 7.54
C GLN A 33 5.97 -6.26 6.97
N SER A 34 6.61 -6.01 5.83
CA SER A 34 6.03 -5.05 4.90
C SER A 34 5.01 -5.85 4.10
N ALA A 35 3.73 -5.60 4.31
CA ALA A 35 2.75 -6.02 3.32
C ALA A 35 3.19 -5.41 1.98
N THR A 36 3.37 -6.25 0.96
CA THR A 36 3.80 -5.76 -0.36
C THR A 36 2.71 -4.87 -0.91
N ASN A 37 3.04 -3.61 -1.19
CA ASN A 37 2.11 -2.71 -1.86
C ASN A 37 1.87 -3.21 -3.28
N THR A 38 0.61 -3.18 -3.70
CA THR A 38 0.16 -3.63 -5.01
C THR A 38 -0.43 -2.49 -5.83
N VAL A 39 -0.44 -2.65 -7.15
CA VAL A 39 -1.23 -1.81 -8.06
C VAL A 39 -2.42 -2.65 -8.51
N LEU A 40 -3.58 -2.31 -7.99
CA LEU A 40 -4.84 -2.96 -8.29
C LEU A 40 -5.52 -2.30 -9.49
N ASN A 41 -6.52 -2.95 -10.07
CA ASN A 41 -7.33 -2.38 -11.15
C ASN A 41 -8.78 -2.84 -11.08
N GLY A 42 -9.66 -2.07 -11.71
CA GLY A 42 -11.05 -2.48 -11.90
C GLY A 42 -11.91 -1.38 -12.51
N LYS A 43 -13.21 -1.68 -12.58
CA LYS A 43 -14.20 -0.83 -13.24
C LYS A 43 -14.78 0.18 -12.25
N GLY A 44 -14.53 1.48 -12.46
CA GLY A 44 -15.01 2.55 -11.58
C GLY A 44 -14.08 2.83 -10.40
N ALA A 45 -14.47 3.80 -9.56
CA ALA A 45 -13.71 4.16 -8.37
C ALA A 45 -13.62 3.00 -7.36
N PRO A 46 -12.47 2.77 -6.72
CA PRO A 46 -12.30 1.67 -5.80
C PRO A 46 -13.10 1.88 -4.50
N SER A 47 -13.71 0.82 -4.00
CA SER A 47 -14.32 0.85 -2.66
C SER A 47 -13.27 0.83 -1.56
N ALA A 48 -13.62 1.33 -0.37
CA ALA A 48 -12.74 1.30 0.81
C ALA A 48 -12.34 -0.12 1.25
N LYS A 49 -13.09 -1.16 0.84
CA LYS A 49 -12.79 -2.57 1.16
C LYS A 49 -11.68 -3.18 0.28
N ILE A 50 -11.38 -2.56 -0.86
CA ILE A 50 -10.37 -3.05 -1.80
C ILE A 50 -8.99 -2.53 -1.38
N GLY A 51 -8.01 -3.41 -1.33
CA GLY A 51 -6.60 -3.09 -1.04
C GLY A 51 -6.31 -2.70 0.41
N ILE A 52 -5.03 -2.64 0.72
CA ILE A 52 -4.46 -2.21 2.00
C ILE A 52 -3.88 -0.79 1.89
N ASN A 53 -3.58 -0.18 3.03
CA ASN A 53 -2.85 1.09 3.01
C ASN A 53 -1.48 0.89 2.35
N GLY A 54 -1.12 1.79 1.44
CA GLY A 54 0.06 1.69 0.59
C GLY A 54 -0.24 1.23 -0.85
N ASP A 55 -1.39 0.61 -1.11
CA ASP A 55 -1.77 0.19 -2.46
C ASP A 55 -2.12 1.37 -3.37
N PHE A 56 -1.99 1.13 -4.67
CA PHE A 56 -2.52 1.98 -5.74
C PHE A 56 -3.65 1.25 -6.47
N TYR A 57 -4.50 2.00 -7.18
CA TYR A 57 -5.60 1.44 -7.96
C TYR A 57 -5.80 2.22 -9.26
N ILE A 58 -6.06 1.53 -10.37
CA ILE A 58 -6.42 2.12 -11.66
C ILE A 58 -7.89 1.82 -11.99
N ASP A 59 -8.69 2.87 -12.14
CA ASP A 59 -10.03 2.78 -12.74
C ASP A 59 -9.91 2.72 -14.26
N VAL A 60 -10.22 1.57 -14.85
CA VAL A 60 -10.08 1.33 -16.29
C VAL A 60 -11.18 1.96 -17.14
N LEU A 61 -12.25 2.51 -16.54
CA LEU A 61 -13.27 3.26 -17.28
C LEU A 61 -12.87 4.71 -17.47
N THR A 62 -12.42 5.34 -16.39
CA THR A 62 -12.13 6.77 -16.39
C THR A 62 -10.65 7.06 -16.61
N PHE A 63 -9.81 6.03 -16.54
CA PHE A 63 -8.35 6.11 -16.55
C PHE A 63 -7.82 7.01 -15.42
N ASN A 64 -8.44 6.87 -14.25
CA ASN A 64 -8.03 7.58 -13.04
C ASN A 64 -7.18 6.66 -12.16
N MET A 65 -6.07 7.19 -11.65
CA MET A 65 -5.19 6.51 -10.69
C MET A 65 -5.46 7.03 -9.27
N TYR A 66 -5.67 6.10 -8.34
CA TYR A 66 -5.85 6.35 -6.92
C TYR A 66 -4.63 5.82 -6.16
N GLY A 67 -4.18 6.53 -5.13
CA GLY A 67 -3.20 6.02 -4.18
C GLY A 67 -2.07 7.02 -3.84
N PRO A 68 -1.19 6.66 -2.89
CA PRO A 68 -1.28 5.44 -2.07
C PRO A 68 -2.49 5.49 -1.13
N LYS A 69 -3.17 4.36 -0.93
CA LYS A 69 -4.29 4.28 0.03
C LYS A 69 -3.78 4.59 1.43
N ALA A 70 -4.52 5.40 2.18
CA ALA A 70 -4.14 5.79 3.54
C ALA A 70 -5.37 5.85 4.44
N ASN A 71 -5.21 5.46 5.71
CA ASN A 71 -6.30 5.48 6.69
C ASN A 71 -7.57 4.77 6.20
N ASN A 72 -7.40 3.65 5.48
CA ASN A 72 -8.46 2.87 4.84
C ASN A 72 -9.32 3.65 3.84
N ARG A 73 -8.78 4.75 3.28
CA ARG A 73 -9.44 5.61 2.30
C ARG A 73 -8.56 5.81 1.08
N TRP A 74 -9.21 5.89 -0.08
CA TRP A 74 -8.56 6.26 -1.32
C TRP A 74 -8.49 7.78 -1.42
N PRO A 75 -7.33 8.38 -1.74
CA PRO A 75 -7.21 9.81 -1.96
C PRO A 75 -7.92 10.22 -3.25
N THR A 76 -8.04 11.53 -3.49
CA THR A 76 -8.52 12.08 -4.76
C THR A 76 -7.69 11.53 -5.93
N PRO A 77 -8.33 11.05 -7.01
CA PRO A 77 -7.60 10.45 -8.11
C PRO A 77 -6.87 11.49 -8.96
N THR A 78 -5.85 11.00 -9.67
CA THR A 78 -5.18 11.71 -10.76
C THR A 78 -5.58 11.09 -12.09
N SER A 79 -6.00 11.91 -13.06
CA SER A 79 -6.29 11.43 -14.42
C SER A 79 -5.01 11.04 -15.15
N LEU A 80 -5.01 9.85 -15.76
CA LEU A 80 -3.95 9.38 -16.66
C LEU A 80 -4.19 9.79 -18.11
N LYS A 81 -5.37 10.33 -18.43
CA LYS A 81 -5.65 10.88 -19.76
C LYS A 81 -4.89 12.19 -19.95
N GLY A 82 -4.14 12.28 -21.03
CA GLY A 82 -3.55 13.53 -21.50
C GLY A 82 -4.59 14.48 -22.11
N PRO A 83 -4.16 15.68 -22.53
CA PRO A 83 -4.99 16.60 -23.30
C PRO A 83 -5.56 15.93 -24.55
N ALA A 84 -6.67 16.46 -25.06
CA ALA A 84 -7.17 16.06 -26.37
C ALA A 84 -6.11 16.32 -27.46
N GLY A 85 -6.02 15.42 -28.44
CA GLY A 85 -5.17 15.63 -29.60
C GLY A 85 -5.66 16.79 -30.48
N VAL A 86 -4.80 17.27 -31.38
CA VAL A 86 -5.21 18.26 -32.40
C VAL A 86 -6.21 17.65 -33.37
N ASN A 87 -7.10 18.47 -33.92
CA ASN A 87 -7.99 18.05 -35.00
C ASN A 87 -7.17 17.59 -36.21
N GLY A 88 -7.70 16.60 -36.94
CA GLY A 88 -7.13 16.21 -38.22
C GLY A 88 -7.22 17.34 -39.25
N SER A 89 -6.34 17.31 -40.26
CA SER A 89 -6.45 18.20 -41.41
C SER A 89 -7.67 17.83 -42.27
N ASP A 90 -8.29 18.83 -42.89
CA ASP A 90 -9.37 18.61 -43.87
C ASP A 90 -8.89 17.72 -45.04
N GLY A 91 -9.80 16.90 -45.56
CA GLY A 91 -9.55 16.07 -46.73
C GLY A 91 -9.36 16.92 -47.99
N LYS A 92 -8.52 16.45 -48.93
CA LYS A 92 -8.40 17.09 -50.25
C LYS A 92 -9.71 16.93 -51.02
N GLN A 93 -10.13 17.97 -51.74
CA GLN A 93 -11.22 17.87 -52.71
C GLN A 93 -10.85 16.86 -53.80
N GLY A 94 -11.77 15.96 -54.14
CA GLY A 94 -11.57 15.00 -55.24
C GLY A 94 -11.56 15.67 -56.62
N ASP A 95 -10.86 15.07 -57.57
CA ASP A 95 -10.82 15.54 -58.96
C ASP A 95 -12.22 15.51 -59.60
N LYS A 96 -12.52 16.47 -60.49
CA LYS A 96 -13.76 16.43 -61.28
C LYS A 96 -13.70 15.26 -62.27
N GLY A 97 -14.77 14.48 -62.34
CA GLY A 97 -14.92 13.42 -63.34
C GLY A 97 -14.96 14.00 -64.76
N SER A 98 -14.17 13.40 -65.66
CA SER A 98 -14.22 13.73 -67.10
C SER A 98 -15.40 12.98 -67.73
N SER A 99 -16.38 13.73 -68.24
CA SER A 99 -17.45 13.16 -69.07
C SER A 99 -17.00 13.21 -70.53
N VAL A 100 -16.75 12.04 -71.12
CA VAL A 100 -16.53 11.91 -72.56
C VAL A 100 -17.91 11.77 -73.21
N THR A 101 -18.27 12.75 -74.04
CA THR A 101 -19.40 12.68 -74.97
C THR A 101 -18.94 12.11 -76.30
#